data_AF-A0A2E6YKZ6-F1
#
_entry.id   AF-A0A2E6YKZ6-F1
#
_cell.length_a   1.000
_cell.length_b   1.000
_cell.length_c   1.000
_cell.angle_alpha   90.00
_cell.angle_beta   90.00
_cell.angle_gamma   90.00
#
_symmetry.space_group_name_H-M   'P 1'
#
loop_
_entity.id
_entity.type
_entity.pdbx_description
1 polymer ?
#
loop_
_entity_poly.entity_id
_entity_poly.type
_entity_poly.pdbx_seq_one_letter_code
_entity_poly.pdbx_strand_id
1 'polypeptide(L)'
;MQSTIDKLKSLAEYPESIKLFVQLFEDVGIHVTDTNEQFSIHQKAEKISFQTKINRSNVDYIFETNSEQIDNVVKLASVPYIDEINRYKILNTLFYGALKGGVNPFHCLKLVPKGSSLFKNSIIRKLLRLKNSVHVYLKTPIKSEPQKIVTLLFLDGEWEVKQGKVGVAEITFQITVDDALEFHSEAFKAIKSNSTFQWFKFTRWYLKWRKKVYYSASNHDA
;
A
#
# COMPACT_ATOMS: atom_id res chain seq x y z
N MET A 1 -4.86 -21.70 -21.11
CA MET A 1 -4.38 -20.87 -19.98
C MET A 1 -5.59 -20.22 -19.34
N GLN A 2 -5.74 -20.30 -18.02
CA GLN A 2 -6.79 -19.56 -17.30
C GLN A 2 -6.48 -18.06 -17.37
N SER A 3 -7.50 -17.22 -17.61
CA SER A 3 -7.35 -15.77 -17.63
C SER A 3 -6.95 -15.24 -16.26
N THR A 4 -6.33 -14.07 -16.20
CA THR A 4 -5.84 -13.51 -14.94
C THR A 4 -6.99 -13.11 -14.02
N ILE A 5 -8.07 -12.57 -14.59
CA ILE A 5 -9.31 -12.29 -13.86
C ILE A 5 -9.91 -13.57 -13.25
N ASP A 6 -9.87 -14.70 -13.95
CA ASP A 6 -10.41 -15.95 -13.42
C ASP A 6 -9.55 -16.54 -12.29
N LYS A 7 -8.22 -16.34 -12.34
CA LYS A 7 -7.33 -16.70 -11.23
C LYS A 7 -7.58 -15.84 -9.98
N LEU A 8 -7.94 -14.57 -10.14
CA LEU A 8 -8.29 -13.72 -9.01
C LEU A 8 -9.71 -14.00 -8.49
N LYS A 9 -10.65 -14.38 -9.35
CA LYS A 9 -11.99 -14.82 -8.93
C LYS A 9 -11.95 -16.01 -7.99
N SER A 10 -11.01 -16.96 -8.18
CA SER A 10 -10.89 -18.11 -7.27
C SER A 10 -10.52 -17.71 -5.84
N LEU A 11 -9.96 -16.52 -5.63
CA LEU A 11 -9.68 -16.02 -4.28
C LEU A 11 -10.96 -15.74 -3.46
N ALA A 12 -12.12 -15.64 -4.11
CA ALA A 12 -13.41 -15.55 -3.43
C ALA A 12 -13.72 -16.78 -2.55
N GLU A 13 -13.08 -17.92 -2.82
CA GLU A 13 -13.19 -19.15 -2.01
C GLU A 13 -12.38 -19.09 -0.71
N TYR A 14 -11.55 -18.05 -0.52
CA TYR A 14 -10.64 -17.89 0.62
C TYR A 14 -11.00 -16.63 1.44
N PRO A 15 -11.85 -16.76 2.49
CA PRO A 15 -12.36 -15.61 3.24
C PRO A 15 -11.28 -14.71 3.84
N GLU A 16 -10.18 -15.28 4.35
CA GLU A 16 -9.09 -14.49 4.93
C GLU A 16 -8.36 -13.65 3.88
N SER A 17 -8.26 -14.14 2.65
CA SER A 17 -7.68 -13.40 1.52
C SER A 17 -8.57 -12.24 1.12
N ILE A 18 -9.88 -12.47 1.10
CA ILE A 18 -10.86 -11.41 0.90
C ILE A 18 -10.74 -10.35 2.01
N LYS A 19 -10.65 -10.76 3.28
CA LYS A 19 -10.44 -9.84 4.42
C LYS A 19 -9.15 -9.02 4.31
N LEU A 20 -8.10 -9.58 3.71
CA LEU A 20 -6.86 -8.84 3.46
C LEU A 20 -7.03 -7.83 2.32
N PHE A 21 -7.57 -8.26 1.17
CA PHE A 21 -7.77 -7.38 0.03
C PHE A 21 -8.74 -6.24 0.34
N VAL A 22 -9.72 -6.47 1.21
CA VAL A 22 -10.67 -5.42 1.59
C VAL A 22 -10.09 -4.25 2.34
N GLN A 23 -8.88 -4.40 2.85
CA GLN A 23 -8.14 -3.31 3.50
C GLN A 23 -7.36 -2.46 2.50
N LEU A 24 -7.17 -2.94 1.26
CA LEU A 24 -6.30 -2.32 0.27
C LEU A 24 -7.06 -1.35 -0.65
N PHE A 25 -8.31 -1.65 -1.01
CA PHE A 25 -9.11 -0.82 -1.92
C PHE A 25 -10.62 -1.06 -1.75
N GLU A 26 -11.42 -0.12 -2.25
CA GLU A 26 -12.85 -0.36 -2.51
C GLU A 26 -13.05 -0.69 -3.99
N ASP A 27 -12.45 0.10 -4.89
CA ASP A 27 -12.56 -0.07 -6.34
C ASP A 27 -11.15 0.01 -6.96
N VAL A 28 -10.67 -1.05 -7.59
CA VAL A 28 -9.35 -1.05 -8.26
C VAL A 28 -9.48 -1.47 -9.71
N GLY A 29 -8.85 -0.72 -10.62
CA GLY A 29 -8.59 -1.17 -11.98
C GLY A 29 -7.28 -1.96 -12.01
N ILE A 30 -7.23 -3.06 -12.74
CA ILE A 30 -6.02 -3.85 -12.92
C ILE A 30 -5.72 -3.89 -14.41
N HIS A 31 -4.48 -3.53 -14.75
CA HIS A 31 -3.94 -3.67 -16.10
C HIS A 31 -2.74 -4.63 -16.04
N VAL A 32 -2.88 -5.73 -16.77
CA VAL A 32 -1.89 -6.81 -16.86
C VAL A 32 -1.04 -6.55 -18.11
N THR A 33 0.13 -5.97 -17.90
CA THR A 33 0.96 -5.35 -18.93
C THR A 33 1.46 -6.32 -20.01
N ASP A 34 1.72 -7.59 -19.68
CA ASP A 34 2.22 -8.61 -20.59
C ASP A 34 1.12 -9.29 -21.42
N THR A 35 -0.12 -9.28 -20.95
CA THR A 35 -1.28 -9.84 -21.67
C THR A 35 -2.24 -8.77 -22.21
N ASN A 36 -2.02 -7.50 -21.83
CA ASN A 36 -2.92 -6.36 -22.05
C ASN A 36 -4.34 -6.57 -21.49
N GLU A 37 -4.51 -7.51 -20.55
CA GLU A 37 -5.80 -7.76 -19.89
C GLU A 37 -6.14 -6.58 -18.97
N GLN A 38 -7.39 -6.13 -19.02
CA GLN A 38 -7.89 -5.01 -18.22
C GLN A 38 -9.21 -5.36 -17.59
N PHE A 39 -9.31 -5.20 -16.28
CA PHE A 39 -10.53 -5.45 -15.51
C PHE A 39 -10.56 -4.60 -14.26
N SER A 40 -11.70 -4.50 -13.59
CA SER A 40 -11.81 -3.89 -12.28
C SER A 40 -12.34 -4.87 -11.24
N ILE A 41 -11.91 -4.65 -10.01
CA ILE A 41 -12.42 -5.32 -8.81
C ILE A 41 -13.13 -4.26 -7.99
N HIS A 42 -14.40 -4.52 -7.71
CA HIS A 42 -15.24 -3.69 -6.86
C HIS A 42 -15.58 -4.45 -5.60
N GLN A 43 -15.46 -3.77 -4.47
CA GLN A 43 -15.61 -4.39 -3.19
C GLN A 43 -16.36 -3.50 -2.22
N LYS A 44 -17.45 -4.04 -1.67
CA LYS A 44 -18.28 -3.35 -0.69
C LYS A 44 -18.91 -4.35 0.27
N ALA A 45 -18.83 -4.08 1.58
CA ALA A 45 -19.44 -4.91 2.61
C ALA A 45 -19.12 -6.42 2.44
N GLU A 46 -17.82 -6.73 2.30
CA GLU A 46 -17.30 -8.11 2.12
C GLU A 46 -17.72 -8.82 0.83
N LYS A 47 -18.44 -8.15 -0.07
CA LYS A 47 -18.73 -8.68 -1.41
C LYS A 47 -17.70 -8.17 -2.39
N ILE A 48 -17.11 -9.07 -3.16
CA ILE A 48 -16.21 -8.75 -4.28
C ILE A 48 -16.93 -9.06 -5.58
N SER A 49 -16.81 -8.15 -6.54
CA SER A 49 -17.30 -8.33 -7.90
C SER A 49 -16.23 -7.90 -8.90
N PHE A 50 -16.23 -8.55 -10.06
CA PHE A 50 -15.24 -8.34 -11.10
C PHE A 50 -15.95 -7.82 -12.35
N GLN A 51 -15.40 -6.80 -12.99
CA GLN A 51 -15.88 -6.30 -14.28
C GLN A 51 -14.75 -6.39 -15.31
N THR A 52 -15.06 -6.89 -16.50
CA THR A 52 -14.07 -7.19 -17.56
C THR A 52 -13.56 -5.95 -18.31
N LYS A 53 -13.85 -4.75 -17.81
CA LYS A 53 -13.37 -3.47 -18.34
C LYS A 53 -13.12 -2.50 -17.20
N ILE A 54 -12.08 -1.67 -17.33
CA ILE A 54 -11.81 -0.60 -16.37
C ILE A 54 -12.72 0.58 -16.68
N ASN A 55 -13.62 0.91 -15.74
CA ASN A 55 -14.24 2.23 -15.72
C ASN A 55 -13.34 3.21 -14.95
N ARG A 56 -12.50 3.95 -15.66
CA ARG A 56 -11.46 4.82 -15.07
C ARG A 56 -12.02 5.90 -14.13
N SER A 57 -13.26 6.34 -14.29
CA SER A 57 -13.87 7.33 -13.40
C SER A 57 -14.36 6.75 -12.07
N ASN A 58 -14.46 5.42 -11.98
CA ASN A 58 -15.11 4.72 -10.87
C ASN A 58 -14.14 3.87 -10.05
N VAL A 59 -12.87 3.81 -10.43
CA VAL A 59 -11.83 3.10 -9.67
C VAL A 59 -11.04 4.07 -8.82
N ASP A 60 -10.67 3.66 -7.62
CA ASP A 60 -9.78 4.39 -6.73
C ASP A 60 -8.43 4.59 -7.42
N TYR A 61 -7.89 3.53 -8.04
CA TYR A 61 -6.64 3.57 -8.78
C TYR A 61 -6.56 2.46 -9.84
N ILE A 62 -5.60 2.60 -10.75
CA ILE A 62 -5.20 1.54 -11.66
C ILE A 62 -3.89 0.95 -11.16
N PHE A 63 -3.89 -0.36 -10.93
CA PHE A 63 -2.74 -1.15 -10.56
C PHE A 63 -2.15 -1.80 -11.82
N GLU A 64 -0.94 -1.37 -12.16
CA GLU A 64 -0.15 -1.93 -13.26
C GLU A 64 0.66 -3.13 -12.72
N THR A 65 0.51 -4.29 -13.37
CA THR A 65 1.10 -5.57 -12.94
C THR A 65 1.37 -6.46 -14.15
N ASN A 66 1.97 -7.63 -13.95
CA ASN A 66 2.08 -8.68 -14.97
C ASN A 66 1.46 -10.01 -14.49
N SER A 67 1.33 -10.98 -15.40
CA SER A 67 0.72 -12.27 -15.12
C SER A 67 1.48 -13.07 -14.04
N GLU A 68 2.81 -13.05 -14.05
CA GLU A 68 3.67 -13.73 -13.06
C GLU A 68 3.42 -13.19 -11.63
N GLN A 69 3.30 -11.87 -11.49
CA GLN A 69 3.00 -11.24 -10.20
C GLN A 69 1.64 -11.67 -9.67
N ILE A 70 0.64 -11.77 -10.54
CA ILE A 70 -0.69 -12.24 -10.14
C ILE A 70 -0.66 -13.72 -9.77
N ASP A 71 0.08 -14.56 -10.50
CA ASP A 71 0.27 -15.98 -10.15
C ASP A 71 0.92 -16.14 -8.77
N ASN A 72 1.92 -15.32 -8.46
CA ASN A 72 2.54 -15.32 -7.14
C ASN A 72 1.57 -14.89 -6.03
N VAL A 73 0.75 -13.86 -6.28
CA VAL A 73 -0.28 -13.42 -5.31
C VAL A 73 -1.32 -14.49 -5.10
N VAL A 74 -1.86 -15.10 -6.15
CA VAL A 74 -2.87 -16.16 -6.07
C VAL A 74 -2.29 -17.35 -5.31
N LYS A 75 -1.08 -17.81 -5.65
CA LYS A 75 -0.40 -18.90 -4.94
C LYS A 75 -0.26 -18.66 -3.43
N LEU A 76 0.07 -17.43 -3.03
CA LEU A 76 0.24 -17.08 -1.62
C LEU A 76 -1.08 -16.85 -0.89
N ALA A 77 -2.11 -16.37 -1.60
CA ALA A 77 -3.41 -16.04 -1.04
C ALA A 77 -4.42 -17.20 -1.12
N SER A 78 -4.16 -18.28 -1.86
CA SER A 78 -5.03 -19.47 -1.90
C SER A 78 -4.79 -20.37 -0.69
N VAL A 79 -4.96 -19.84 0.52
CA VAL A 79 -4.76 -20.56 1.79
C VAL A 79 -5.97 -20.38 2.71
N PRO A 80 -6.37 -21.42 3.49
CA PRO A 80 -7.50 -21.32 4.41
C PRO A 80 -7.24 -20.36 5.58
N TYR A 81 -5.97 -20.08 5.88
CA TYR A 81 -5.55 -19.19 6.95
C TYR A 81 -4.31 -18.38 6.54
N ILE A 82 -4.36 -17.06 6.72
CA ILE A 82 -3.24 -16.15 6.47
C ILE A 82 -2.56 -15.83 7.80
N ASP A 83 -1.48 -16.57 8.09
CA ASP A 83 -0.58 -16.24 9.19
C ASP A 83 0.27 -14.97 8.90
N GLU A 84 1.06 -14.54 9.88
CA GLU A 84 1.92 -13.36 9.76
C GLU A 84 2.94 -13.48 8.61
N ILE A 85 3.50 -14.67 8.38
CA ILE A 85 4.50 -14.92 7.35
C ILE A 85 3.86 -14.84 5.96
N ASN A 86 2.69 -15.47 5.77
CA ASN A 86 1.93 -15.44 4.52
C ASN A 86 1.46 -14.02 4.23
N ARG A 87 0.92 -13.30 5.23
CA ARG A 87 0.55 -11.88 5.08
C ARG A 87 1.73 -11.03 4.65
N TYR A 88 2.89 -11.22 5.29
CA TYR A 88 4.12 -10.56 4.91
C TYR A 88 4.52 -10.88 3.46
N LYS A 89 4.49 -12.16 3.05
CA LYS A 89 4.86 -12.55 1.68
C LYS A 89 3.90 -12.00 0.63
N ILE A 90 2.59 -12.04 0.87
CA ILE A 90 1.56 -11.51 -0.04
C ILE A 90 1.81 -10.02 -0.25
N LEU A 91 1.87 -9.27 0.85
CA LEU A 91 2.04 -7.82 0.78
C LEU A 91 3.40 -7.48 0.22
N ASN A 92 4.48 -8.11 0.68
CA ASN A 92 5.81 -7.89 0.11
C ASN A 92 5.82 -8.14 -1.41
N THR A 93 5.09 -9.15 -1.92
CA THR A 93 4.97 -9.42 -3.36
C THR A 93 4.23 -8.29 -4.09
N LEU A 94 3.11 -7.80 -3.53
CA LEU A 94 2.37 -6.66 -4.07
C LEU A 94 3.20 -5.35 -4.03
N PHE A 95 3.83 -5.06 -2.89
CA PHE A 95 4.68 -3.88 -2.65
C PHE A 95 5.92 -3.90 -3.55
N TYR A 96 6.68 -5.00 -3.60
CA TYR A 96 7.86 -5.10 -4.46
C TYR A 96 7.52 -5.21 -5.93
N GLY A 97 6.41 -5.87 -6.27
CA GLY A 97 5.93 -5.95 -7.64
C GLY A 97 5.62 -4.56 -8.19
N ALA A 98 4.90 -3.75 -7.41
CA ALA A 98 4.68 -2.34 -7.71
C ALA A 98 6.01 -1.56 -7.82
N LEU A 99 6.91 -1.68 -6.84
CA LEU A 99 8.19 -0.96 -6.86
C LEU A 99 9.07 -1.32 -8.07
N LYS A 100 9.15 -2.60 -8.45
CA LYS A 100 9.89 -3.05 -9.63
C LYS A 100 9.26 -2.55 -10.93
N GLY A 101 7.94 -2.42 -10.98
CA GLY A 101 7.21 -1.82 -12.10
C GLY A 101 7.31 -0.29 -12.18
N GLY A 102 8.05 0.38 -11.29
CA GLY A 102 8.09 1.85 -11.22
C GLY A 102 6.82 2.47 -10.63
N VAL A 103 5.99 1.65 -9.98
CA VAL A 103 4.69 1.99 -9.42
C VAL A 103 4.86 2.27 -7.92
N ASN A 104 4.33 3.40 -7.42
CA ASN A 104 4.42 3.71 -6.00
C ASN A 104 3.47 2.77 -5.25
N PRO A 105 3.96 1.85 -4.41
CA PRO A 105 3.12 0.82 -3.81
C PRO A 105 2.09 1.37 -2.83
N PHE A 106 2.31 2.59 -2.35
CA PHE A 106 1.29 3.38 -1.67
C PHE A 106 0.59 4.24 -2.73
N HIS A 107 -0.10 3.60 -3.68
CA HIS A 107 -0.79 4.32 -4.75
C HIS A 107 -1.82 5.32 -4.18
N CYS A 108 -2.36 5.05 -2.99
CA CYS A 108 -3.14 6.01 -2.19
C CYS A 108 -2.41 7.36 -1.99
N LEU A 109 -1.08 7.39 -1.89
CA LEU A 109 -0.29 8.63 -1.83
C LEU A 109 -0.15 9.35 -3.18
N LYS A 110 -0.39 8.66 -4.30
CA LYS A 110 -0.54 9.27 -5.64
C LYS A 110 -1.99 9.74 -5.91
N LEU A 111 -2.98 9.28 -5.14
CA LEU A 111 -4.41 9.57 -5.34
C LEU A 111 -4.87 10.92 -4.82
N VAL A 112 -4.03 11.92 -4.98
CA VAL A 112 -4.49 13.28 -4.83
C VAL A 112 -4.60 13.88 -6.22
N PRO A 113 -5.80 14.26 -6.69
CA PRO A 113 -5.99 14.89 -7.99
C PRO A 113 -4.90 15.92 -8.30
N LYS A 114 -4.50 16.05 -9.57
CA LYS A 114 -3.59 17.12 -10.02
C LYS A 114 -4.13 18.46 -9.52
N GLY A 115 -3.56 18.98 -8.43
CA GLY A 115 -3.98 20.22 -7.76
C GLY A 115 -4.34 20.10 -6.27
N SER A 116 -4.66 18.93 -5.75
CA SER A 116 -5.18 18.77 -4.36
C SER A 116 -4.26 18.03 -3.41
N SER A 117 -2.99 17.76 -3.76
CA SER A 117 -2.06 17.03 -2.89
C SER A 117 -2.09 17.58 -1.46
N LEU A 118 -2.62 16.76 -0.56
CA LEU A 118 -2.60 16.96 0.89
C LEU A 118 -1.16 17.12 1.39
N PHE A 119 -0.23 16.54 0.63
CA PHE A 119 1.20 16.68 0.79
C PHE A 119 1.78 17.91 0.08
N LYS A 120 1.09 18.59 -0.84
CA LYS A 120 1.44 19.92 -1.36
C LYS A 120 0.92 21.04 -0.44
N ASN A 121 -0.14 20.80 0.33
CA ASN A 121 -0.64 21.78 1.30
C ASN A 121 0.33 21.93 2.48
N SER A 122 1.04 23.05 2.52
CA SER A 122 2.07 23.35 3.54
C SER A 122 1.53 23.34 4.98
N ILE A 123 0.27 23.73 5.19
CA ILE A 123 -0.37 23.76 6.51
C ILE A 123 -0.59 22.32 7.01
N ILE A 124 -1.15 21.46 6.16
CA ILE A 124 -1.39 20.04 6.49
C ILE A 124 -0.07 19.31 6.74
N ARG A 125 0.95 19.54 5.89
CA ARG A 125 2.30 18.98 6.09
C ARG A 125 2.89 19.38 7.45
N LYS A 126 2.77 20.66 7.82
CA LYS A 126 3.29 21.18 9.10
C LYS A 126 2.56 20.56 10.28
N LEU A 127 1.22 20.45 10.20
CA LEU A 127 0.40 19.83 11.24
C LEU A 127 0.75 18.34 11.43
N LEU A 128 0.92 17.61 10.33
CA LEU A 128 1.35 16.22 10.31
C LEU A 128 2.86 16.04 10.59
N ARG A 129 3.65 17.12 10.70
CA ARG A 129 5.11 17.06 10.87
C ARG A 129 5.80 16.20 9.82
N LEU A 130 5.29 16.25 8.59
CA LEU A 130 5.82 15.45 7.50
C LEU A 130 7.23 15.88 7.14
N LYS A 131 8.05 14.89 6.82
CA LYS A 131 9.42 15.07 6.39
C LYS A 131 9.50 14.88 4.89
N ASN A 132 10.50 15.48 4.26
CA ASN A 132 10.75 15.34 2.83
C ASN A 132 11.63 14.13 2.53
N SER A 133 12.38 13.63 3.50
CA SER A 133 13.19 12.41 3.35
C SER A 133 12.94 11.46 4.52
N VAL A 134 12.48 10.24 4.22
CA VAL A 134 12.12 9.22 5.22
C VAL A 134 12.77 7.88 4.87
N HIS A 135 13.49 7.27 5.81
CA HIS A 135 13.88 5.86 5.71
C HIS A 135 12.81 4.99 6.38
N VAL A 136 12.34 3.97 5.68
CA VAL A 136 11.38 3.00 6.21
C VAL A 136 12.02 1.61 6.20
N TYR A 137 12.23 1.07 7.38
CA TYR A 137 12.69 -0.29 7.61
C TYR A 137 11.49 -1.19 7.85
N LEU A 138 11.22 -2.11 6.93
CA LEU A 138 10.21 -3.14 7.07
C LEU A 138 10.81 -4.33 7.83
N LYS A 139 10.28 -4.58 9.02
CA LYS A 139 10.56 -5.80 9.80
C LYS A 139 9.97 -7.00 9.08
N THR A 140 10.76 -8.05 8.96
CA THR A 140 10.31 -9.35 8.46
C THR A 140 10.02 -10.28 9.65
N PRO A 141 8.94 -11.08 9.61
CA PRO A 141 8.70 -12.14 10.57
C PRO A 141 9.60 -13.37 10.32
N ILE A 142 10.33 -13.40 9.20
CA ILE A 142 11.18 -14.52 8.80
C ILE A 142 12.59 -14.31 9.36
N LYS A 143 13.00 -15.12 10.35
CA LYS A 143 14.29 -14.98 11.06
C LYS A 143 15.53 -14.92 10.17
N SER A 144 15.50 -15.57 9.00
CA SER A 144 16.62 -15.62 8.06
C SER A 144 16.64 -14.49 7.04
N GLU A 145 15.56 -13.71 6.91
CA GLU A 145 15.55 -12.56 6.02
C GLU A 145 16.09 -11.31 6.74
N PRO A 146 16.92 -10.51 6.06
CA PRO A 146 17.27 -9.18 6.56
C PRO A 146 16.07 -8.23 6.47
N GLN A 147 16.09 -7.17 7.28
CA GLN A 147 15.13 -6.08 7.14
C GLN A 147 15.25 -5.44 5.77
N LYS A 148 14.10 -5.11 5.19
CA LYS A 148 14.03 -4.42 3.90
C LYS A 148 13.94 -2.93 4.15
N ILE A 149 14.71 -2.15 3.40
CA ILE A 149 14.71 -0.69 3.50
C ILE A 149 14.22 -0.07 2.20
N VAL A 150 13.33 0.91 2.33
CA VAL A 150 12.97 1.85 1.26
C VAL A 150 13.18 3.28 1.75
N THR A 151 13.52 4.16 0.82
CA THR A 151 13.58 5.60 1.06
C THR A 151 12.39 6.26 0.38
N LEU A 152 11.62 7.05 1.13
CA LEU A 152 10.58 7.93 0.60
C LEU A 152 11.16 9.33 0.48
N LEU A 153 11.12 9.88 -0.73
CA LEU A 153 11.53 11.26 -1.02
C LEU A 153 10.33 12.06 -1.49
N PHE A 154 10.14 13.24 -0.92
CA PHE A 154 9.11 14.18 -1.33
C PHE A 154 9.72 15.22 -2.28
N LEU A 155 9.50 15.04 -3.58
CA LEU A 155 10.06 15.87 -4.66
C LEU A 155 8.92 16.39 -5.53
N ASP A 156 8.97 17.67 -5.90
CA ASP A 156 7.97 18.33 -6.78
C ASP A 156 6.49 18.12 -6.39
N GLY A 157 6.27 17.94 -5.09
CA GLY A 157 4.96 17.77 -4.50
C GLY A 157 4.40 16.34 -4.57
N GLU A 158 5.24 15.36 -4.88
CA GLU A 158 4.91 13.93 -4.96
C GLU A 158 5.88 13.09 -4.10
N TRP A 159 5.43 11.90 -3.70
CA TRP A 159 6.26 10.92 -3.02
C TRP A 159 6.86 9.95 -4.03
N GLU A 160 8.18 9.96 -4.11
CA GLU A 160 8.96 8.94 -4.79
C GLU A 160 9.41 7.87 -3.80
N VAL A 161 9.35 6.61 -4.22
CA VAL A 161 9.89 5.49 -3.45
C VAL A 161 11.14 4.98 -4.14
N LYS A 162 12.24 4.94 -3.40
CA LYS A 162 13.52 4.36 -3.84
C LYS A 162 13.79 3.11 -3.02
N GLN A 163 14.24 2.05 -3.69
CA GLN A 163 14.73 0.86 -2.98
C GLN A 163 16.05 1.19 -2.29
N GLY A 164 16.23 0.66 -1.07
CA GLY A 164 17.46 0.88 -0.31
C GLY A 164 17.50 2.22 0.43
N LYS A 165 18.65 2.48 1.04
CA LYS A 165 18.97 3.74 1.72
C LYS A 165 19.47 4.75 0.70
N VAL A 166 18.78 5.87 0.56
CA VAL A 166 19.21 7.00 -0.27
C VAL A 166 19.41 8.22 0.62
N GLY A 167 20.60 8.82 0.55
CA GLY A 167 20.97 10.01 1.31
C GLY A 167 20.82 9.87 2.84
N VAL A 168 20.64 11.01 3.50
CA VAL A 168 20.32 11.10 4.92
C VAL A 168 18.82 11.36 5.06
N ALA A 169 18.12 10.55 5.84
CA ALA A 169 16.72 10.79 6.15
C ALA A 169 16.56 11.78 7.31
N GLU A 170 15.51 12.59 7.23
CA GLU A 170 15.11 13.47 8.34
C GLU A 170 14.38 12.70 9.44
N ILE A 171 13.86 11.52 9.11
CA ILE A 171 13.22 10.60 10.05
C ILE A 171 13.32 9.16 9.55
N THR A 172 13.45 8.25 10.50
CA THR A 172 13.46 6.82 10.25
C THR A 172 12.27 6.16 10.93
N PHE A 173 11.58 5.30 10.20
CA PHE A 173 10.54 4.41 10.74
C PHE A 173 10.99 2.96 10.67
N GLN A 174 10.62 2.20 11.68
CA GLN A 174 10.75 0.76 11.69
C GLN A 174 9.36 0.16 11.89
N ILE A 175 8.81 -0.43 10.84
CA ILE A 175 7.42 -0.85 10.75
C ILE A 175 7.32 -2.35 10.51
N THR A 176 6.27 -2.99 11.01
CA THR A 176 5.83 -4.29 10.50
C THR A 176 4.94 -4.12 9.27
N VAL A 177 4.53 -5.23 8.67
CA VAL A 177 3.51 -5.20 7.60
C VAL A 177 2.14 -4.75 8.12
N ASP A 178 1.80 -5.11 9.36
CA ASP A 178 0.54 -4.68 9.97
C ASP A 178 0.53 -3.16 10.23
N ASP A 179 1.68 -2.58 10.63
CA ASP A 179 1.82 -1.12 10.74
C ASP A 179 1.66 -0.41 9.38
N ALA A 180 2.14 -1.03 8.29
CA ALA A 180 2.00 -0.50 6.93
C ALA A 180 0.54 -0.56 6.44
N LEU A 181 -0.15 -1.68 6.71
CA LEU A 181 -1.58 -1.84 6.43
C LEU A 181 -2.44 -0.84 7.20
N GLU A 182 -2.14 -0.65 8.49
CA GLU A 182 -2.84 0.32 9.34
C GLU A 182 -2.71 1.73 8.76
N PHE A 183 -1.50 2.12 8.37
CA PHE A 183 -1.25 3.40 7.70
C PHE A 183 -2.02 3.54 6.39
N HIS A 184 -1.98 2.52 5.54
CA HIS A 184 -2.71 2.53 4.28
C HIS A 184 -4.22 2.70 4.50
N SER A 185 -4.82 1.93 5.40
CA SER A 185 -6.26 1.97 5.67
C SER A 185 -6.70 3.35 6.18
N GLU A 186 -5.97 3.92 7.14
CA GLU A 186 -6.31 5.24 7.70
C GLU A 186 -6.09 6.37 6.69
N ALA A 187 -5.01 6.30 5.89
CA ALA A 187 -4.79 7.26 4.81
C ALA A 187 -5.88 7.17 3.74
N PHE A 188 -6.24 5.96 3.33
CA PHE A 188 -7.26 5.71 2.31
C PHE A 188 -8.62 6.28 2.74
N LYS A 189 -9.07 6.02 3.98
CA LYS A 189 -10.33 6.59 4.53
C LYS A 189 -10.36 8.12 4.46
N ALA A 190 -9.26 8.77 4.83
CA ALA A 190 -9.15 10.22 4.82
C ALA A 190 -9.21 10.79 3.39
N ILE A 191 -8.49 10.17 2.47
CA ILE A 191 -8.43 10.55 1.05
C ILE A 191 -9.80 10.37 0.39
N LYS A 192 -10.43 9.20 0.56
CA LYS A 192 -11.72 8.89 -0.05
C LYS A 192 -12.83 9.81 0.43
N SER A 193 -12.91 10.05 1.75
CA SER A 193 -13.91 10.98 2.30
C SER A 193 -13.62 12.43 1.95
N ASN A 194 -12.33 12.79 1.82
CA ASN A 194 -11.82 14.13 1.63
C ASN A 194 -12.50 15.21 2.50
N SER A 195 -12.88 14.86 3.74
CA SER A 195 -13.57 15.76 4.66
C SER A 195 -12.65 16.24 5.76
N THR A 196 -12.83 17.49 6.20
CA THR A 196 -12.05 18.10 7.29
C THR A 196 -12.04 17.24 8.55
N PHE A 197 -13.18 16.62 8.87
CA PHE A 197 -13.32 15.75 10.04
C PHE A 197 -12.48 14.47 9.92
N GLN A 198 -12.48 13.81 8.77
CA GLN A 198 -11.65 12.63 8.56
C GLN A 198 -10.15 12.99 8.50
N TRP A 199 -9.81 14.15 7.94
CA TRP A 199 -8.44 14.68 7.97
C TRP A 199 -7.94 14.94 9.39
N PHE A 200 -8.80 15.46 10.26
CA PHE A 200 -8.48 15.64 11.67
C PHE A 200 -8.26 14.31 12.39
N LYS A 201 -9.13 13.31 12.15
CA LYS A 201 -8.96 11.95 12.69
C LYS A 201 -7.65 11.33 12.24
N PHE A 202 -7.37 11.35 10.94
CA PHE A 202 -6.13 10.85 10.36
C PHE A 202 -4.91 11.54 10.97
N THR A 203 -4.95 12.87 11.12
CA THR A 203 -3.85 13.63 11.73
C THR A 203 -3.55 13.16 13.15
N ARG A 204 -4.58 13.01 13.99
CA ARG A 204 -4.40 12.54 15.37
C ARG A 204 -3.88 11.11 15.43
N TRP A 205 -4.41 10.25 14.56
CA TRP A 205 -3.95 8.87 14.44
C TRP A 205 -2.48 8.82 13.99
N TYR A 206 -2.12 9.53 12.91
CA TYR A 206 -0.77 9.56 12.34
C TYR A 206 0.28 10.01 13.36
N LEU A 207 -0.02 11.04 14.15
CA LEU A 207 0.90 11.53 15.18
C LEU A 207 1.14 10.50 16.30
N LYS A 208 0.18 9.61 16.58
CA LYS A 208 0.35 8.49 17.52
C LYS A 208 1.11 7.34 16.85
N TRP A 209 0.68 6.93 15.66
CA TRP A 209 1.31 5.88 14.87
C TRP A 209 2.81 6.17 14.64
N ARG A 210 3.14 7.41 14.24
CA ARG A 210 4.52 7.87 14.07
C ARG A 210 5.37 7.63 15.30
N LYS A 211 4.85 7.89 16.51
CA LYS A 211 5.59 7.67 17.76
C LYS A 211 5.82 6.18 18.04
N LYS A 212 4.84 5.34 17.74
CA LYS A 212 4.92 3.88 17.87
C LYS A 212 6.04 3.30 17.00
N VAL A 213 6.14 3.76 15.75
CA VAL A 213 7.09 3.22 14.76
C VAL A 213 8.37 4.03 14.59
N TYR A 214 8.54 5.09 15.40
CA TYR A 214 9.71 5.93 15.35
C TYR A 214 10.95 5.14 15.76
N TYR A 215 11.97 5.16 14.89
CA TYR A 215 13.25 4.57 15.20
C TYR A 215 14.20 5.64 15.73
N SER A 216 14.73 5.43 16.94
CA SER A 216 15.84 6.20 17.50
C SER A 216 17.02 5.27 17.72
N ALA A 217 18.20 5.61 17.18
CA ALA A 217 19.42 4.84 17.43
C ALA A 217 19.77 4.76 18.93
N SER A 218 19.33 5.73 19.75
CA SER A 218 19.53 5.76 21.20
C SER A 218 18.72 4.72 22.01
N ASN A 219 17.78 4.00 21.38
CA ASN A 219 16.89 3.06 22.07
C ASN A 219 17.35 1.59 21.97
N HIS A 220 18.57 1.34 21.45
CA HIS A 220 19.10 -0.02 21.26
C HIS A 220 20.42 -0.30 22.01
N ASP A 221 20.91 0.65 22.81
CA ASP A 221 22.07 0.48 23.69
C ASP A 221 21.67 0.46 25.19
N ALA A 222 20.45 0.02 25.53
CA ALA A 222 19.99 -0.16 26.91
C ALA A 222 19.50 -1.59 27.15
#